data_AF-A0A1G3A8B0-F1
#
_entry.id   AF-A0A1G3A8B0-F1
#
_cell.length_a   1.000
_cell.length_b   1.000
_cell.length_c   1.000
_cell.angle_alpha   90.00
_cell.angle_beta   90.00
_cell.angle_gamma   90.00
#
_symmetry.space_group_name_H-M   'P 1'
#
loop_
_entity.id
_entity.type
_entity.pdbx_description
1 polymer ?
#
loop_
_entity_poly.entity_id
_entity_poly.type
_entity_poly.pdbx_seq_one_letter_code
_entity_poly.pdbx_strand_id
1 'polypeptide(L)'
;LFGILRNPQIQDEELKLSDDQKGQLRELGEKLQGEGGNVWQKAVERLGGREAVEKLEPEERRAKFQEIMEEFRPELERRAQEIEKQVAEILEPDQFKRLKQIELQWQGVDGLVRPDVAQALGLSEDQQKEIKAAIEERNKEMETLGEEMRGMFPGGFRELSDEEREQIRGKMQELGEKRQAIDAETRKKAMGVLTDDQKAKMPDLMGEPFEFRRPEGGFFGGPGGRQRPARPPAEQ
;
A
#
# COMPACT_ATOMS: atom_id res chain seq x y z
N LEU A 1 6.66 -5.89 0.98
CA LEU A 1 6.74 -7.36 0.87
C LEU A 1 6.05 -8.06 2.04
N PHE A 2 6.55 -7.93 3.26
CA PHE A 2 6.04 -8.69 4.43
C PHE A 2 4.56 -8.44 4.76
N GLY A 3 4.02 -7.25 4.46
CA GLY A 3 2.61 -6.93 4.71
C GLY A 3 1.63 -7.82 3.95
N ILE A 4 1.91 -8.15 2.68
CA ILE A 4 1.01 -9.00 1.87
C ILE A 4 1.11 -10.46 2.27
N LEU A 5 2.26 -10.92 2.78
CA LEU A 5 2.44 -12.28 3.25
C LEU A 5 1.52 -12.64 4.42
N ARG A 6 0.93 -11.66 5.12
CA ARG A 6 -0.07 -11.92 6.17
C ARG A 6 -1.44 -12.34 5.62
N ASN A 7 -1.65 -12.23 4.31
CA ASN A 7 -2.91 -12.63 3.67
C ASN A 7 -2.97 -14.16 3.54
N PRO A 8 -3.98 -14.84 4.12
CA PRO A 8 -4.12 -16.29 4.02
C PRO A 8 -4.23 -16.79 2.58
N GLN A 9 -4.87 -16.04 1.68
CA GLN A 9 -4.97 -16.42 0.26
C GLN A 9 -3.58 -16.55 -0.38
N ILE A 10 -2.65 -15.67 -0.03
CA ILE A 10 -1.28 -15.71 -0.54
C ILE A 10 -0.52 -16.87 0.09
N GLN A 11 -0.65 -17.07 1.41
CA GLN A 11 0.04 -18.15 2.10
C GLN A 11 -0.43 -19.54 1.65
N ASP A 12 -1.74 -19.75 1.62
CA ASP A 12 -2.34 -21.09 1.53
C ASP A 12 -2.63 -21.50 0.09
N GLU A 13 -3.05 -20.56 -0.77
CA GLU A 13 -3.51 -20.89 -2.12
C GLU A 13 -2.43 -20.65 -3.17
N GLU A 14 -1.76 -19.50 -3.10
CA GLU A 14 -0.74 -19.11 -4.08
C GLU A 14 0.62 -19.73 -3.78
N LEU A 15 1.15 -19.47 -2.58
CA LEU A 15 2.50 -19.89 -2.20
C LEU A 15 2.52 -21.29 -1.58
N LYS A 16 1.35 -21.78 -1.12
CA LYS A 16 1.17 -23.09 -0.47
C LYS A 16 2.25 -23.34 0.59
N LEU A 17 2.44 -22.36 1.46
CA LEU A 17 3.48 -22.38 2.47
C LEU A 17 3.29 -23.56 3.41
N SER A 18 4.40 -24.22 3.74
CA SER A 18 4.41 -25.27 4.75
C SER A 18 4.15 -24.70 6.16
N ASP A 19 3.77 -25.57 7.09
CA ASP A 19 3.54 -25.16 8.49
C ASP A 19 4.81 -24.59 9.14
N ASP A 20 5.98 -25.13 8.76
CA ASP A 20 7.29 -24.65 9.20
C ASP A 20 7.56 -23.23 8.68
N GLN A 21 7.38 -22.99 7.38
CA GLN A 21 7.52 -21.65 6.78
C GLN A 21 6.56 -20.64 7.41
N LYS A 22 5.32 -21.03 7.68
CA LYS A 22 4.34 -20.20 8.40
C LYS A 22 4.76 -19.93 9.84
N GLY A 23 5.42 -20.89 10.50
CA GLY A 23 6.04 -20.72 11.81
C GLY A 23 7.13 -19.66 11.78
N GLN A 24 8.11 -19.83 10.88
CA GLN A 24 9.22 -18.90 10.70
C GLN A 24 8.77 -17.48 10.33
N LEU A 25 7.76 -17.34 9.45
CA LEU A 25 7.20 -16.02 9.11
C LEU A 25 6.48 -15.37 10.31
N ARG A 26 5.85 -16.16 11.20
CA ARG A 26 5.25 -15.65 12.43
C ARG A 26 6.33 -15.14 13.39
N GLU A 27 7.36 -15.93 13.63
CA GLU A 27 8.51 -15.53 14.46
C GLU A 27 9.20 -14.28 13.91
N LEU A 28 9.41 -14.21 12.60
CA LEU A 28 9.92 -13.01 11.94
C LEU A 28 9.00 -11.81 12.19
N GLY A 29 7.68 -12.00 12.11
CA GLY A 29 6.71 -10.95 12.39
C GLY A 29 6.76 -10.43 13.83
N GLU A 30 6.90 -11.32 14.81
CA GLU A 30 7.05 -10.99 16.23
C GLU A 30 8.36 -10.24 16.50
N LYS A 31 9.46 -10.72 15.92
CA LYS A 31 10.76 -10.06 15.97
C LYS A 31 10.68 -8.63 15.41
N LEU A 32 10.07 -8.46 14.24
CA LEU A 32 9.91 -7.13 13.62
C LEU A 32 9.04 -6.18 14.45
N GLN A 33 8.06 -6.71 15.19
CA GLN A 33 7.27 -5.92 16.12
C GLN A 33 8.08 -5.50 17.36
N GLY A 34 9.02 -6.34 17.83
CA GLY A 34 9.88 -6.08 18.99
C GLY A 34 11.11 -5.20 18.73
N GLU A 35 11.80 -5.38 17.59
CA GLU A 35 13.08 -4.72 17.28
C GLU A 35 12.95 -3.27 16.80
N GLY A 36 11.73 -2.84 16.53
CA GLY A 36 11.52 -1.72 15.64
C GLY A 36 10.35 -0.85 16.03
N GLY A 37 10.30 -0.42 17.30
CA GLY A 37 9.36 0.58 17.81
C GLY A 37 8.92 1.50 16.68
N ASN A 38 7.61 1.50 16.42
CA ASN A 38 7.05 1.98 15.16
C ASN A 38 7.62 3.39 14.83
N VAL A 39 7.92 3.67 13.56
CA VAL A 39 8.52 4.97 13.17
C VAL A 39 7.69 6.14 13.71
N TRP A 40 6.38 5.95 13.81
CA TRP A 40 5.47 6.85 14.49
C TRP A 40 5.82 7.14 15.96
N GLN A 41 6.19 6.15 16.75
CA GLN A 41 6.57 6.24 18.15
C GLN A 41 7.91 6.95 18.26
N LYS A 42 8.89 6.58 17.42
CA LYS A 42 10.16 7.31 17.34
C LYS A 42 9.94 8.77 16.99
N ALA A 43 9.02 9.05 16.06
CA ALA A 43 8.65 10.41 15.68
C ALA A 43 7.97 11.16 16.83
N VAL A 44 7.02 10.54 17.52
CA VAL A 44 6.35 11.11 18.70
C VAL A 44 7.36 11.40 19.82
N GLU A 45 8.27 10.48 20.10
CA GLU A 45 9.34 10.65 21.10
C GLU A 45 10.27 11.81 20.71
N ARG A 46 10.68 11.88 19.43
CA ARG A 46 11.50 12.97 18.90
C ARG A 46 10.82 14.33 18.99
N LEU A 47 9.50 14.37 18.90
CA LEU A 47 8.69 15.57 19.07
C LEU A 47 8.41 15.93 20.54
N GLY A 48 9.02 15.22 21.50
CA GLY A 48 8.86 15.50 22.93
C GLY A 48 7.71 14.73 23.59
N GLY A 49 7.24 13.66 22.97
CA GLY A 49 6.16 12.80 23.48
C GLY A 49 4.77 13.21 23.01
N ARG A 50 3.77 12.42 23.39
CA ARG A 50 2.37 12.59 22.94
C ARG A 50 1.79 13.95 23.30
N GLU A 51 2.05 14.43 24.51
CA GLU A 51 1.54 15.73 25.00
C GLU A 51 2.10 16.91 24.17
N ALA A 52 3.37 16.85 23.78
CA ALA A 52 3.97 17.87 22.93
C ALA A 52 3.36 17.86 21.52
N VAL A 53 3.15 16.66 20.95
CA VAL A 53 2.50 16.50 19.64
C VAL A 53 1.05 17.00 19.65
N GLU A 54 0.30 16.75 20.73
CA GLU A 54 -1.08 17.19 20.86
C GLU A 54 -1.23 18.71 20.89
N LYS A 55 -0.24 19.42 21.45
CA LYS A 55 -0.18 20.90 21.51
C LYS A 55 0.20 21.55 20.17
N LEU A 56 0.69 20.80 19.19
CA LEU A 56 1.04 21.34 17.88
C LEU A 56 -0.23 21.60 17.06
N GLU A 57 -0.27 22.73 16.37
CA GLU A 57 -1.28 23.00 15.35
C GLU A 57 -1.25 21.91 14.26
N PRO A 58 -2.40 21.56 13.64
CA PRO A 58 -2.48 20.44 12.71
C PRO A 58 -1.48 20.50 11.54
N GLU A 59 -1.27 21.69 10.96
CA GLU A 59 -0.31 21.89 9.86
C GLU A 59 1.13 21.75 10.33
N GLU A 60 1.49 22.37 11.46
CA GLU A 60 2.83 22.27 12.03
C GLU A 60 3.18 20.82 12.40
N ARG A 61 2.22 20.12 12.99
CA ARG A 61 2.33 18.70 13.31
C ARG A 61 2.64 17.89 12.07
N ARG A 62 1.91 18.09 10.97
CA ARG A 62 2.13 17.38 9.71
C ARG A 62 3.50 17.67 9.13
N ALA A 63 3.89 18.93 9.04
CA ALA A 63 5.20 19.32 8.51
C ALA A 63 6.33 18.63 9.29
N LYS A 64 6.26 18.64 10.62
CA LYS A 64 7.24 17.96 11.48
C LYS A 64 7.24 16.44 11.32
N PHE A 65 6.06 15.81 11.18
CA PHE A 65 6.00 14.38 10.88
C PHE A 65 6.59 14.06 9.51
N GLN A 66 6.32 14.86 8.48
CA GLN A 66 6.90 14.67 7.15
C GLN A 66 8.43 14.78 7.18
N GLU A 67 8.97 15.81 7.85
CA GLU A 67 10.42 15.98 8.03
C GLU A 67 11.06 14.77 8.70
N ILE A 68 10.46 14.30 9.79
CA ILE A 68 10.94 13.12 10.51
C ILE A 68 10.85 11.86 9.65
N MET A 69 9.78 11.68 8.87
CA MET A 69 9.64 10.53 7.98
C MET A 69 10.71 10.53 6.88
N GLU A 70 11.05 11.69 6.30
CA GLU A 70 12.16 11.81 5.36
C GLU A 70 13.52 11.51 6.02
N GLU A 71 13.72 11.93 7.27
CA GLU A 71 14.94 11.58 8.03
C GLU A 71 15.06 10.07 8.26
N PHE A 72 13.94 9.38 8.57
CA PHE A 72 13.93 7.94 8.78
C PHE A 72 13.90 7.11 7.49
N ARG A 73 13.74 7.75 6.34
CA ARG A 73 13.61 7.06 5.05
C ARG A 73 14.76 6.09 4.76
N PRO A 74 16.05 6.44 4.95
CA PRO A 74 17.13 5.49 4.73
C PRO A 74 17.08 4.28 5.68
N GLU A 75 16.68 4.49 6.95
CA GLU A 75 16.50 3.39 7.91
C GLU A 75 15.37 2.46 7.47
N LEU A 76 14.24 3.03 7.02
CA LEU A 76 13.08 2.29 6.51
C LEU A 76 13.44 1.45 5.27
N GLU A 77 14.18 2.03 4.33
CA GLU A 77 14.65 1.33 3.13
C GLU A 77 15.59 0.17 3.49
N ARG A 78 16.56 0.41 4.38
CA ARG A 78 17.48 -0.62 4.87
C ARG A 78 16.73 -1.77 5.56
N ARG A 79 15.80 -1.44 6.46
CA ARG A 79 14.95 -2.44 7.13
C ARG A 79 14.11 -3.23 6.14
N ALA A 80 13.54 -2.58 5.13
CA ALA A 80 12.76 -3.27 4.10
C ALA A 80 13.62 -4.30 3.34
N GLN A 81 14.87 -3.95 3.00
CA GLN A 81 15.81 -4.88 2.37
C GLN A 81 16.20 -6.05 3.29
N GLU A 82 16.42 -5.81 4.59
CA GLU A 82 16.72 -6.87 5.56
C GLU A 82 15.55 -7.83 5.76
N ILE A 83 14.33 -7.31 5.79
CA ILE A 83 13.11 -8.12 5.86
C ILE A 83 12.98 -8.96 4.58
N GLU A 84 13.20 -8.36 3.42
CA GLU A 84 13.15 -9.08 2.15
C GLU A 84 14.14 -10.24 2.10
N LYS A 85 15.38 -10.05 2.57
CA LYS A 85 16.39 -11.12 2.66
C LYS A 85 15.94 -12.24 3.59
N GLN A 86 15.46 -11.91 4.79
CA GLN A 86 14.95 -12.91 5.74
C GLN A 86 13.76 -13.69 5.16
N VAL A 87 12.86 -13.02 4.42
CA VAL A 87 11.76 -13.69 3.72
C VAL A 87 12.29 -14.62 2.62
N ALA A 88 13.30 -14.20 1.86
CA ALA A 88 13.92 -15.04 0.83
C ALA A 88 14.65 -16.27 1.39
N GLU A 89 15.12 -16.22 2.64
CA GLU A 89 15.71 -17.38 3.33
C GLU A 89 14.67 -18.40 3.81
N ILE A 90 13.44 -17.95 4.09
CA ILE A 90 12.32 -18.80 4.54
C ILE A 90 11.60 -19.45 3.35
N LEU A 91 11.44 -18.70 2.26
CA LEU A 91 10.70 -19.14 1.08
C LEU A 91 11.59 -19.88 0.10
N GLU A 92 11.03 -20.87 -0.60
CA GLU A 92 11.69 -21.47 -1.75
C GLU A 92 11.83 -20.43 -2.89
N PRO A 93 12.81 -20.59 -3.80
CA PRO A 93 13.05 -19.62 -4.87
C PRO A 93 11.81 -19.29 -5.71
N ASP A 94 11.01 -20.31 -6.06
CA ASP A 94 9.79 -20.13 -6.84
C ASP A 94 8.67 -19.44 -6.03
N GLN A 95 8.55 -19.74 -4.73
CA GLN A 95 7.61 -19.04 -3.84
C GLN A 95 7.98 -17.57 -3.68
N PHE A 96 9.28 -17.27 -3.49
CA PHE A 96 9.76 -15.90 -3.39
C PHE A 96 9.53 -15.13 -4.70
N LYS A 97 9.83 -15.75 -5.85
CA LYS A 97 9.53 -15.16 -7.17
C LYS A 97 8.04 -14.87 -7.32
N ARG A 98 7.17 -15.83 -6.99
CA ARG A 98 5.70 -15.64 -7.06
C ARG A 98 5.23 -14.55 -6.10
N LEU A 99 5.82 -14.45 -4.92
CA LEU A 99 5.52 -13.38 -3.98
C LEU A 99 5.87 -12.00 -4.55
N LYS A 100 7.03 -11.86 -5.20
CA LYS A 100 7.46 -10.59 -5.81
C LYS A 100 6.55 -10.18 -6.97
N GLN A 101 6.06 -11.15 -7.74
CA GLN A 101 5.04 -10.94 -8.78
C GLN A 101 3.72 -10.43 -8.18
N ILE A 102 3.20 -11.10 -7.14
CA ILE A 102 1.97 -10.70 -6.44
C ILE A 102 2.15 -9.31 -5.80
N GLU A 103 3.31 -9.03 -5.24
CA GLU A 103 3.63 -7.72 -4.67
C GLU A 103 3.58 -6.61 -5.72
N LEU A 104 4.16 -6.85 -6.90
CA LEU A 104 4.10 -5.90 -8.01
C LEU A 104 2.64 -5.66 -8.44
N GLN A 105 1.82 -6.71 -8.51
CA GLN A 105 0.39 -6.58 -8.81
C GLN A 105 -0.36 -5.78 -7.73
N TRP A 106 -0.05 -6.00 -6.45
CA TRP A 106 -0.64 -5.27 -5.32
C TRP A 106 -0.26 -3.80 -5.31
N GLN A 107 1.02 -3.50 -5.56
CA GLN A 107 1.54 -2.13 -5.57
C GLN A 107 1.09 -1.34 -6.79
N GLY A 108 0.87 -2.01 -7.93
CA GLY A 108 0.51 -1.34 -9.17
C GLY A 108 1.62 -0.37 -9.61
N VAL A 109 1.26 0.89 -9.81
CA VAL A 109 2.17 1.93 -10.32
C VAL A 109 3.34 2.23 -9.39
N ASP A 110 3.13 2.10 -8.08
CA ASP A 110 4.18 2.26 -7.07
C ASP A 110 5.28 1.20 -7.22
N GLY A 111 4.95 0.05 -7.80
CA GLY A 111 5.91 -1.01 -8.05
C GLY A 111 6.94 -0.64 -9.13
N LEU A 112 6.64 0.30 -10.03
CA LEU A 112 7.52 0.68 -11.14
C LEU A 112 8.80 1.38 -10.67
N VAL A 113 8.75 2.04 -9.52
CA VAL A 113 9.91 2.76 -8.95
C VAL A 113 10.75 1.89 -8.03
N ARG A 114 10.39 0.62 -7.84
CA ARG A 114 11.22 -0.31 -7.10
C ARG A 114 12.53 -0.58 -7.86
N PRO A 115 13.68 -0.66 -7.18
CA PRO A 115 14.97 -0.85 -7.84
C PRO A 115 15.01 -2.08 -8.76
N ASP A 116 14.46 -3.21 -8.31
CA ASP A 116 14.43 -4.47 -9.07
C ASP A 116 13.56 -4.36 -10.34
N VAL A 117 12.39 -3.74 -10.23
CA VAL A 117 11.45 -3.55 -11.36
C VAL A 117 11.98 -2.52 -12.34
N ALA A 118 12.47 -1.38 -11.84
CA ALA A 118 13.05 -0.33 -12.66
C ALA A 118 14.26 -0.83 -13.45
N GLN A 119 15.10 -1.65 -12.83
CA GLN A 119 16.23 -2.30 -13.51
C GLN A 119 15.77 -3.31 -14.56
N ALA A 120 14.79 -4.17 -14.25
CA ALA A 120 14.30 -5.18 -15.19
C ALA A 120 13.60 -4.56 -16.42
N LEU A 121 12.89 -3.45 -16.21
CA LEU A 121 12.31 -2.66 -17.30
C LEU A 121 13.36 -1.83 -18.04
N GLY A 122 14.50 -1.53 -17.42
CA GLY A 122 15.53 -0.65 -17.99
C GLY A 122 15.06 0.80 -18.03
N LEU A 123 14.43 1.28 -16.95
CA LEU A 123 13.96 2.65 -16.86
C LEU A 123 15.13 3.63 -16.75
N SER A 124 15.15 4.66 -17.60
CA SER A 124 16.11 5.75 -17.46
C SER A 124 15.88 6.55 -16.17
N GLU A 125 16.88 7.32 -15.74
CA GLU A 125 16.71 8.22 -14.59
C GLU A 125 15.56 9.20 -14.78
N ASP A 126 15.39 9.72 -15.99
CA ASP A 126 14.31 10.67 -16.31
C ASP A 126 12.94 10.01 -16.25
N GLN A 127 12.80 8.79 -16.78
CA GLN A 127 11.56 8.01 -16.64
C GLN A 127 11.23 7.72 -15.17
N GLN A 128 12.24 7.36 -14.36
CA GLN A 128 12.03 7.14 -12.93
C GLN A 128 11.60 8.41 -12.20
N LYS A 129 12.18 9.58 -12.55
CA LYS A 129 11.79 10.87 -11.99
C LYS A 129 10.34 11.23 -12.36
N GLU A 130 9.94 11.05 -13.61
CA GLU A 130 8.58 11.35 -14.07
C GLU A 130 7.54 10.43 -13.38
N ILE A 131 7.83 9.14 -13.25
CA ILE A 131 6.94 8.20 -12.54
C ILE A 131 6.84 8.58 -11.05
N LYS A 132 7.97 8.92 -10.40
CA LYS A 132 7.98 9.39 -9.00
C LYS A 132 7.15 10.66 -8.84
N ALA A 133 7.29 11.63 -9.74
CA ALA A 133 6.51 12.86 -9.71
C ALA A 133 5.00 12.60 -9.82
N ALA A 134 4.58 11.68 -10.71
CA ALA A 134 3.18 11.29 -10.83
C ALA A 134 2.64 10.62 -9.54
N ILE A 135 3.47 9.79 -8.87
CA ILE A 135 3.13 9.17 -7.58
C ILE A 135 3.07 10.21 -6.46
N GLU A 136 3.98 11.18 -6.44
CA GLU A 136 3.98 12.27 -5.46
C GLU A 136 2.76 13.18 -5.60
N GLU A 137 2.36 13.51 -6.83
CA GLU A 137 1.13 14.23 -7.13
C GLU A 137 -0.10 13.45 -6.60
N ARG A 138 -0.18 12.15 -6.92
CA ARG A 138 -1.21 11.25 -6.38
C ARG A 138 -1.26 11.29 -4.87
N ASN A 139 -0.10 11.18 -4.21
CA ASN A 139 -0.02 11.12 -2.75
C ASN A 139 -0.54 12.41 -2.11
N LYS A 140 -0.26 13.58 -2.71
CA LYS A 140 -0.80 14.87 -2.25
C LYS A 140 -2.31 14.94 -2.42
N GLU A 141 -2.85 14.49 -3.55
CA GLU A 141 -4.31 14.45 -3.77
C GLU A 141 -5.00 13.49 -2.80
N MET A 142 -4.41 12.33 -2.54
CA MET A 142 -4.90 11.38 -1.53
C MET A 142 -4.82 11.94 -0.12
N GLU A 143 -3.78 12.73 0.19
CA GLU A 143 -3.68 13.42 1.47
C GLU A 143 -4.87 14.38 1.64
N THR A 144 -5.09 15.28 0.67
CA THR A 144 -6.23 16.22 0.65
C THR A 144 -7.57 15.50 0.83
N LEU A 145 -7.78 14.40 0.11
CA LEU A 145 -8.99 13.58 0.24
C LEU A 145 -9.14 12.99 1.66
N GLY A 146 -8.03 12.59 2.27
CA GLY A 146 -8.00 12.12 3.66
C GLY A 146 -8.23 13.22 4.70
N GLU A 147 -7.90 14.47 4.39
CA GLU A 147 -8.26 15.62 5.23
C GLU A 147 -9.75 15.92 5.14
N GLU A 148 -10.31 15.92 3.92
CA GLU A 148 -11.74 16.09 3.67
C GLU A 148 -12.51 15.05 4.47
N MET A 149 -12.10 13.78 4.41
CA MET A 149 -12.70 12.70 5.17
C MET A 149 -12.61 12.93 6.70
N ARG A 150 -11.45 13.33 7.22
CA ARG A 150 -11.29 13.61 8.65
C ARG A 150 -12.12 14.81 9.11
N GLY A 151 -12.16 15.88 8.32
CA GLY A 151 -12.96 17.07 8.57
C GLY A 151 -14.46 16.80 8.55
N MET A 152 -14.92 15.84 7.75
CA MET A 152 -16.31 15.41 7.71
C MET A 152 -16.72 14.58 8.94
N PHE A 153 -15.78 13.91 9.63
CA PHE A 153 -16.07 13.02 10.77
C PHE A 153 -15.15 13.28 11.98
N PRO A 154 -15.17 14.49 12.57
CA PRO A 154 -14.26 14.85 13.66
C PRO A 154 -14.49 14.02 14.94
N GLY A 155 -15.69 13.44 15.13
CA GLY A 155 -16.04 12.57 16.26
C GLY A 155 -15.88 11.06 16.01
N GLY A 156 -15.45 10.65 14.81
CA GLY A 156 -15.35 9.24 14.41
C GLY A 156 -16.71 8.58 14.12
N PHE A 157 -16.69 7.29 13.78
CA PHE A 157 -17.87 6.55 13.28
C PHE A 157 -18.73 5.89 14.38
N ARG A 158 -18.44 6.12 15.67
CA ARG A 158 -19.00 5.32 16.78
C ARG A 158 -20.42 5.72 17.21
N GLU A 159 -20.83 6.96 16.99
CA GLU A 159 -22.13 7.50 17.50
C GLU A 159 -23.00 8.08 16.38
N LEU A 160 -22.96 7.48 15.19
CA LEU A 160 -23.75 7.94 14.04
C LEU A 160 -25.17 7.36 14.09
N SER A 161 -26.18 8.23 13.97
CA SER A 161 -27.57 7.86 13.71
C SER A 161 -27.73 7.17 12.36
N ASP A 162 -28.86 6.50 12.15
CA ASP A 162 -29.12 5.77 10.90
C ASP A 162 -29.15 6.70 9.66
N GLU A 163 -29.66 7.92 9.81
CA GLU A 163 -29.67 8.94 8.76
C GLU A 163 -28.25 9.46 8.46
N GLU A 164 -27.42 9.66 9.49
CA GLU A 164 -26.00 10.03 9.30
C GLU A 164 -25.21 8.90 8.64
N ARG A 165 -25.50 7.63 8.98
CA ARG A 165 -24.88 6.46 8.33
C ARG A 165 -25.22 6.36 6.84
N GLU A 166 -26.43 6.73 6.45
CA GLU A 166 -26.83 6.75 5.04
C GLU A 166 -26.12 7.86 4.26
N GLN A 167 -26.06 9.08 4.82
CA GLN A 167 -25.30 10.19 4.23
C GLN A 167 -23.80 9.85 4.11
N ILE A 168 -23.25 9.16 5.10
CA ILE A 168 -21.87 8.67 5.09
C ILE A 168 -21.64 7.67 3.98
N ARG A 169 -22.57 6.75 3.75
CA ARG A 169 -22.45 5.76 2.66
C ARG A 169 -22.33 6.44 1.30
N GLY A 170 -23.17 7.44 1.03
CA GLY A 170 -23.10 8.22 -0.22
C GLY A 170 -21.77 8.96 -0.38
N LYS A 171 -21.32 9.65 0.68
CA LYS A 171 -20.02 10.35 0.67
C LYS A 171 -18.83 9.39 0.55
N MET A 172 -18.88 8.24 1.21
CA MET A 172 -17.84 7.21 1.10
C MET A 172 -17.77 6.63 -0.31
N GLN A 173 -18.90 6.51 -1.00
CA GLN A 173 -18.92 6.12 -2.41
C GLN A 173 -18.24 7.19 -3.27
N GLU A 174 -18.60 8.47 -3.11
CA GLU A 174 -18.00 9.58 -3.85
C GLU A 174 -16.48 9.66 -3.63
N LEU A 175 -16.03 9.58 -2.38
CA LEU A 175 -14.60 9.54 -2.05
C LEU A 175 -13.91 8.31 -2.66
N GLY A 176 -14.62 7.18 -2.71
CA GLY A 176 -14.16 5.97 -3.40
C GLY A 176 -13.97 6.18 -4.90
N GLU A 177 -14.92 6.84 -5.56
CA GLU A 177 -14.85 7.19 -6.98
C GLU A 177 -13.72 8.19 -7.26
N LYS A 178 -13.58 9.23 -6.43
CA LYS A 178 -12.45 10.18 -6.50
C LYS A 178 -11.11 9.44 -6.39
N ARG A 179 -10.96 8.57 -5.39
CA ARG A 179 -9.76 7.75 -5.21
C ARG A 179 -9.45 6.90 -6.44
N GLN A 180 -10.46 6.24 -7.02
CA GLN A 180 -10.28 5.44 -8.22
C GLN A 180 -9.86 6.29 -9.43
N ALA A 181 -10.44 7.48 -9.59
CA ALA A 181 -10.10 8.39 -10.67
C ALA A 181 -8.64 8.86 -10.57
N ILE A 182 -8.21 9.26 -9.37
CA ILE A 182 -6.84 9.64 -9.08
C ILE A 182 -5.89 8.48 -9.43
N ASP A 183 -6.14 7.28 -8.87
CA ASP A 183 -5.28 6.11 -9.13
C ASP A 183 -5.24 5.75 -10.64
N ALA A 184 -6.35 5.89 -11.36
CA ALA A 184 -6.42 5.65 -12.81
C ALA A 184 -5.64 6.69 -13.61
N GLU A 185 -5.71 7.97 -13.21
CA GLU A 185 -4.94 9.04 -13.84
C GLU A 185 -3.44 8.86 -13.60
N THR A 186 -3.03 8.57 -12.36
CA THR A 186 -1.63 8.28 -12.03
C THR A 186 -1.12 7.10 -12.85
N ARG A 187 -1.93 6.04 -12.98
CA ARG A 187 -1.60 4.90 -13.84
C ARG A 187 -1.45 5.30 -15.29
N LYS A 188 -2.35 6.12 -15.83
CA LYS A 188 -2.24 6.61 -17.20
C LYS A 188 -0.95 7.41 -17.40
N LYS A 189 -0.63 8.34 -16.48
CA LYS A 189 0.61 9.13 -16.50
C LYS A 189 1.84 8.23 -16.47
N ALA A 190 1.97 7.38 -15.44
CA ALA A 190 3.12 6.49 -15.26
C ALA A 190 3.30 5.50 -16.44
N MET A 191 2.22 4.92 -16.96
CA MET A 191 2.29 4.03 -18.12
C MET A 191 2.60 4.77 -19.42
N GLY A 192 2.25 6.06 -19.52
CA GLY A 192 2.57 6.92 -20.66
C GLY A 192 4.06 7.23 -20.79
N VAL A 193 4.80 7.20 -19.68
CA VAL A 193 6.27 7.38 -19.63
C VAL A 193 7.02 6.18 -20.22
N LEU A 194 6.42 5.00 -20.18
CA LEU A 194 7.03 3.76 -20.64
C LEU A 194 6.98 3.63 -22.17
N THR A 195 8.07 3.11 -22.75
CA THR A 195 8.10 2.71 -24.16
C THR A 195 7.28 1.43 -24.38
N ASP A 196 6.95 1.13 -25.63
CA ASP A 196 6.20 -0.07 -25.95
C ASP A 196 6.98 -1.35 -25.63
N ASP A 197 8.30 -1.35 -25.84
CA ASP A 197 9.18 -2.45 -25.43
C ASP A 197 9.20 -2.65 -23.91
N GLN A 198 9.16 -1.57 -23.12
CA GLN A 198 9.10 -1.65 -21.66
C GLN A 198 7.74 -2.20 -21.20
N LYS A 199 6.63 -1.74 -21.81
CA LYS A 199 5.29 -2.26 -21.53
C LYS A 199 5.17 -3.75 -21.86
N ALA A 200 5.83 -4.20 -22.93
CA ALA A 200 5.83 -5.60 -23.34
C ALA A 200 6.49 -6.55 -22.33
N LYS A 201 7.41 -6.04 -21.47
CA LYS A 201 8.04 -6.83 -20.39
C LYS A 201 7.17 -6.95 -19.13
N MET A 202 6.13 -6.12 -19.00
CA MET A 202 5.32 -6.06 -17.79
C MET A 202 4.62 -7.40 -17.47
N PRO A 203 4.04 -8.14 -18.43
CA PRO A 203 3.39 -9.43 -18.14
C PRO A 203 4.34 -10.44 -17.49
N ASP A 204 5.60 -10.51 -17.94
CA ASP A 204 6.60 -11.43 -17.37
C ASP A 204 6.96 -11.07 -15.93
N LEU A 205 7.03 -9.76 -15.63
CA LEU A 205 7.30 -9.25 -14.28
C LEU A 205 6.09 -9.42 -13.34
N MET A 206 4.88 -9.28 -13.86
CA MET A 206 3.65 -9.44 -13.08
C MET A 206 3.28 -10.91 -12.87
N GLY A 207 3.67 -11.80 -13.78
CA GLY A 207 3.26 -13.20 -13.76
C GLY A 207 1.75 -13.40 -13.87
N GLU A 208 1.28 -14.57 -13.43
CA GLU A 208 -0.15 -14.91 -13.46
C GLU A 208 -0.98 -13.93 -12.62
N PRO A 209 -2.09 -13.39 -13.13
CA PRO A 209 -2.97 -12.49 -12.37
C PRO A 209 -3.42 -13.10 -11.04
N PHE A 210 -3.41 -12.29 -9.98
CA PHE A 210 -3.89 -12.68 -8.66
C PHE A 210 -5.05 -11.80 -8.21
N GLU A 211 -6.20 -12.42 -7.95
CA GLU A 211 -7.38 -11.72 -7.46
C GLU A 211 -7.39 -11.64 -5.94
N PHE A 212 -7.10 -10.46 -5.39
CA PHE A 212 -7.18 -10.23 -3.95
C PHE A 212 -8.64 -10.24 -3.49
N ARG A 213 -9.05 -11.30 -2.80
CA ARG A 213 -10.37 -11.34 -2.16
C ARG A 213 -10.38 -10.36 -0.98
N ARG A 214 -11.30 -9.39 -1.03
CA ARG A 214 -11.57 -8.54 0.13
C ARG A 214 -12.25 -9.38 1.21
N PRO A 215 -11.78 -9.38 2.46
CA PRO A 215 -12.53 -9.96 3.57
C PRO A 215 -13.92 -9.31 3.62
N GLU A 216 -14.98 -10.11 3.65
CA GLU A 216 -16.33 -9.60 3.86
C GLU A 216 -16.37 -8.81 5.19
N GLY A 217 -16.64 -7.51 5.11
CA GLY A 217 -16.69 -6.62 6.28
C GLY A 217 -15.36 -5.98 6.70
N GLY A 218 -14.25 -6.20 5.99
CA GLY A 218 -12.95 -5.61 6.29
C GLY A 218 -12.66 -4.33 5.50
N PHE A 219 -12.37 -3.23 6.21
CA PHE A 219 -11.70 -2.04 5.66
C PHE A 219 -10.22 -2.36 5.37
N PHE A 220 -9.94 -3.24 4.40
CA PHE A 220 -8.58 -3.41 3.87
C PHE A 220 -8.40 -2.51 2.64
N GLY A 221 -7.70 -1.39 2.85
CA GLY A 221 -7.27 -0.46 1.80
C GLY A 221 -6.13 -1.06 0.97
N GLY A 222 -6.46 -1.93 0.02
CA GLY A 222 -5.58 -2.30 -1.08
C GLY A 222 -5.85 -1.43 -2.33
N PRO A 223 -4.83 -1.07 -3.12
CA PRO A 223 -5.02 -0.37 -4.39
C PRO A 223 -5.77 -1.27 -5.37
N GLY A 224 -6.78 -0.75 -6.06
CA GLY A 224 -7.42 -1.47 -7.17
C GLY A 224 -8.68 -2.27 -6.84
N GLY A 225 -9.56 -1.74 -5.97
CA GLY A 225 -10.92 -2.26 -5.81
C GLY A 225 -11.75 -2.16 -7.08
N ARG A 226 -11.54 -3.07 -8.04
CA ARG A 226 -12.50 -3.32 -9.12
C ARG A 226 -13.80 -3.77 -8.46
N GLN A 227 -14.83 -2.92 -8.51
CA GLN A 227 -16.21 -3.37 -8.35
C GLN A 227 -16.44 -4.52 -9.33
N ARG A 228 -16.91 -5.66 -8.84
CA ARG A 228 -17.53 -6.67 -9.71
C ARG A 228 -18.70 -6.00 -10.45
N PRO A 229 -18.91 -6.27 -11.76
CA PRO A 229 -20.19 -5.94 -12.39
C PRO A 229 -21.30 -6.70 -11.66
N ALA A 230 -22.43 -6.02 -11.45
CA ALA A 230 -23.61 -6.58 -10.80
C ALA A 230 -23.97 -7.94 -11.44
N ARG A 231 -24.16 -8.97 -10.61
CA ARG A 231 -24.75 -10.23 -11.05
C ARG A 231 -26.16 -9.92 -11.59
N PRO A 232 -26.55 -10.39 -12.79
CA PRO A 232 -27.94 -10.26 -13.22
C PRO A 232 -28.84 -11.04 -12.24
N PRO A 233 -30.09 -10.58 -12.02
CA PRO A 233 -31.01 -11.26 -11.13
C PRO A 233 -31.25 -12.68 -11.62
N ALA A 234 -31.20 -13.63 -10.68
CA ALA A 234 -31.60 -15.00 -10.94
C ALA A 234 -33.10 -15.01 -11.29
N GLU A 235 -33.40 -15.47 -12.50
CA GLU A 235 -34.77 -15.81 -12.89
C GLU A 235 -35.27 -16.94 -11.98
N GLN A 236 -36.42 -16.71 -11.35
CA GLN A 236 -37.34 -17.74 -10.88
C GLN A 236 -38.64 -17.58 -11.63
#